data_AF-A0A7J6TCL9-F1
#
_entry.id   AF-A0A7J6TCL9-F1
#
_cell.length_a   1.000
_cell.length_b   1.000
_cell.length_c   1.000
_cell.angle_alpha   90.00
_cell.angle_beta   90.00
_cell.angle_gamma   90.00
#
_symmetry.space_group_name_H-M   'P 1'
#
loop_
_entity.id
_entity.type
_entity.pdbx_description
1 polymer ?
#
loop_
_entity_poly.entity_id
_entity_poly.type
_entity_poly.pdbx_seq_one_letter_code
_entity_poly.pdbx_strand_id
1 'polypeptide(L)'
;MNDKDKTPGFHTKLEDYIYTITVSYIDSRLFLADMAARGEDSMDDEGFEDALQDEVLRGEQLDVIAQLARLNYQKTAQHVLELFGGCTSEANVNEHKLAWLVYIMGALVGGNTGSASSMRAQQQQKPSGSQPLHVINGEIAGRVFSLMNQTDANTNLPPESKEATNLETLELSYLYFMEQFRKVYIGEHARQLSASAPPSALSRGDVSMASSENPSRVVQERVCTVLGLKDEDAILGILVKKIVTNLQHRYTLEAVLKRTLAYFYELAAGVNIVHSVDKMSPHLIISGKLLLKNDTVRHLMANHASSTLGFLHAGPKYGRYRTQYYATLGKLLFMECRDGSTSTTALETFNTFMMPQYQVLEQLWQAANTGDGSALRSEQLRLPLIGLCRDLRGICQACVSHDMYTILFNWLVDNPKQPQNCKITVFSAALNFYWDDPEVTTPLLKFVAEFVYNKAQRINFDQNSPNGILLFREASKILVAYSQRMLQREQSQPVYKDIYREKYKGIGCVLELFSNALHGNYTNFGVFEL
;
A
#
# COMPACT_ATOMS: atom_id res chain seq x y z
N MET A 1 41.53 18.07 -34.25
CA MET A 1 40.54 19.05 -34.72
C MET A 1 39.82 19.58 -33.48
N ASN A 2 39.88 20.89 -33.29
CA ASN A 2 39.46 21.58 -32.07
C ASN A 2 37.94 21.58 -31.90
N ASP A 3 37.49 21.26 -30.69
CA ASP A 3 36.10 21.30 -30.22
C ASP A 3 35.67 22.74 -29.85
N LYS A 4 35.95 23.71 -30.75
CA LYS A 4 35.69 25.15 -30.53
C LYS A 4 34.67 25.78 -31.50
N ASP A 5 34.03 25.00 -32.37
CA ASP A 5 32.98 25.48 -33.30
C ASP A 5 31.57 24.96 -32.92
N LYS A 6 31.17 25.09 -31.64
CA LYS A 6 29.75 25.01 -31.29
C LYS A 6 29.15 26.40 -31.41
N THR A 7 28.40 26.65 -32.48
CA THR A 7 27.59 27.86 -32.69
C THR A 7 26.77 28.18 -31.43
N PRO A 8 27.10 29.25 -30.68
CA PRO A 8 26.49 29.53 -29.38
C PRO A 8 24.96 29.68 -29.43
N GLY A 9 24.42 30.13 -30.57
CA GLY A 9 22.98 30.36 -30.75
C GLY A 9 22.14 29.15 -31.17
N PHE A 10 22.75 28.02 -31.59
CA PHE A 10 21.98 26.83 -31.98
C PHE A 10 21.43 26.10 -30.74
N HIS A 11 22.25 25.98 -29.70
CA HIS A 11 21.86 25.37 -28.43
C HIS A 11 20.74 26.15 -27.73
N THR A 12 20.83 27.48 -27.69
CA THR A 12 19.81 28.34 -27.06
C THR A 12 18.47 28.27 -27.79
N LYS A 13 18.48 28.26 -29.13
CA LYS A 13 17.25 28.10 -29.92
C LYS A 13 16.61 26.73 -29.72
N LEU A 14 17.42 25.67 -29.65
CA LEU A 14 16.92 24.32 -29.40
C LEU A 14 16.25 24.21 -28.02
N GLU A 15 16.85 24.80 -26.98
CA GLU A 15 16.26 24.89 -25.64
C GLU A 15 14.91 25.62 -25.67
N ASP A 16 14.81 26.76 -26.35
CA ASP A 16 13.55 27.49 -26.48
C ASP A 16 12.47 26.67 -27.23
N TYR A 17 12.83 25.99 -28.32
CA TYR A 17 11.90 25.10 -29.02
C TYR A 17 11.43 23.93 -28.15
N ILE A 18 12.33 23.31 -27.39
CA ILE A 18 11.98 22.23 -26.46
C ILE A 18 10.98 22.74 -25.42
N TYR A 19 11.20 23.93 -24.86
CA TYR A 19 10.25 24.52 -23.92
C TYR A 19 8.87 24.75 -24.56
N THR A 20 8.82 25.34 -25.76
CA THR A 20 7.55 25.57 -26.48
C THR A 20 6.81 24.26 -26.77
N ILE A 21 7.53 23.21 -27.21
CA ILE A 21 6.95 21.88 -27.44
C ILE A 21 6.40 21.29 -26.13
N THR A 22 7.16 21.40 -25.03
CA THR A 22 6.77 20.85 -23.73
C THR A 22 5.50 21.51 -23.21
N VAL A 23 5.43 22.84 -23.24
CA VAL A 23 4.26 23.59 -22.80
C VAL A 23 3.05 23.33 -23.70
N SER A 24 3.23 23.34 -25.03
CA SER A 24 2.15 23.03 -25.97
C SER A 24 1.61 21.62 -25.76
N TYR A 25 2.49 20.66 -25.44
CA TYR A 25 2.08 19.29 -25.15
C TYR A 25 1.27 19.20 -23.84
N ILE A 26 1.73 19.85 -22.77
CA ILE A 26 0.99 19.96 -21.49
C ILE A 26 -0.38 20.60 -21.71
N ASP A 27 -0.43 21.75 -22.37
CA ASP A 27 -1.67 22.48 -22.64
C ASP A 27 -2.64 21.63 -23.47
N SER A 28 -2.13 20.83 -24.44
CA SER A 28 -2.96 19.90 -25.20
C SER A 28 -3.61 18.82 -24.32
N ARG A 29 -2.92 18.30 -23.30
CA ARG A 29 -3.49 17.29 -22.40
C ARG A 29 -4.58 17.90 -21.52
N LEU A 30 -4.37 19.13 -21.05
CA LEU A 30 -5.36 19.86 -20.25
C LEU A 30 -6.58 20.29 -21.06
N PHE A 31 -6.39 20.62 -22.33
CA PHE A 31 -7.49 20.88 -23.25
C PHE A 31 -8.36 19.64 -23.44
N LEU A 32 -7.74 18.49 -23.72
CA LEU A 32 -8.46 17.22 -23.86
C LEU A 32 -9.17 16.79 -22.56
N ALA A 33 -8.54 17.01 -21.41
CA ALA A 33 -9.16 16.78 -20.10
C ALA A 33 -10.41 17.65 -19.87
N ASP A 34 -10.41 18.89 -20.37
CA ASP A 34 -11.58 19.77 -20.34
C ASP A 34 -12.73 19.21 -21.16
N MET A 35 -12.42 18.78 -22.38
CA MET A 35 -13.42 18.22 -23.30
C MET A 35 -14.04 16.96 -22.73
N ALA A 36 -13.21 16.04 -22.21
CA ALA A 36 -13.66 14.83 -21.54
C ALA A 36 -14.58 15.12 -20.35
N ALA A 37 -14.22 16.10 -19.50
CA ALA A 37 -15.04 16.48 -18.34
C ALA A 37 -16.43 17.01 -18.74
N ARG A 38 -16.52 17.71 -19.88
CA ARG A 38 -17.78 18.27 -20.41
C ARG A 38 -18.66 17.22 -21.07
N GLY A 39 -18.16 16.00 -21.31
CA GLY A 39 -18.87 14.99 -22.10
C GLY A 39 -19.04 15.43 -23.55
N GLU A 40 -18.18 16.34 -24.02
CA GLU A 40 -18.04 16.66 -25.42
C GLU A 40 -17.21 15.51 -26.02
N ASP A 41 -17.83 14.34 -26.17
CA ASP A 41 -17.29 13.21 -26.94
C ASP A 41 -17.04 13.73 -28.35
N SER A 42 -15.82 14.20 -28.60
CA SER A 42 -15.45 14.68 -29.92
C SER A 42 -15.32 13.46 -30.83
N MET A 43 -16.38 13.24 -31.60
CA MET A 43 -16.52 12.33 -32.73
C MET A 43 -16.82 10.87 -32.37
N ASP A 44 -18.10 10.53 -32.49
CA ASP A 44 -18.71 9.20 -32.47
C ASP A 44 -18.17 8.19 -33.52
N ASP A 45 -16.96 8.34 -34.08
CA ASP A 45 -16.47 7.41 -35.11
C ASP A 45 -14.97 7.04 -35.06
N GLU A 46 -14.10 7.66 -34.24
CA GLU A 46 -12.70 7.22 -34.13
C GLU A 46 -12.12 7.38 -32.70
N GLY A 47 -12.22 6.31 -31.89
CA GLY A 47 -11.13 5.87 -30.99
C GLY A 47 -10.48 6.85 -30.02
N PHE A 48 -11.16 7.93 -29.59
CA PHE A 48 -10.58 8.83 -28.59
C PHE A 48 -10.57 8.16 -27.20
N GLU A 49 -9.41 7.62 -26.80
CA GLU A 49 -9.20 7.05 -25.47
C GLU A 49 -8.80 8.16 -24.47
N ASP A 50 -9.62 8.37 -23.44
CA ASP A 50 -9.27 9.27 -22.33
C ASP A 50 -8.08 8.70 -21.54
N ALA A 51 -6.92 9.33 -21.73
CA ALA A 51 -5.70 8.98 -21.02
C ALA A 51 -5.81 9.12 -19.49
N LEU A 52 -6.80 9.83 -18.91
CA LEU A 52 -7.05 9.76 -17.46
C LEU A 52 -7.63 8.42 -17.02
N GLN A 53 -8.35 7.72 -17.91
CA GLN A 53 -8.95 6.42 -17.63
C GLN A 53 -8.01 5.25 -17.96
N ASP A 54 -7.04 5.45 -18.85
CA ASP A 54 -6.03 4.42 -19.19
C ASP A 54 -4.70 4.64 -18.44
N GLU A 55 -4.35 3.70 -17.56
CA GLU A 55 -3.10 3.78 -16.77
C GLU A 55 -1.82 3.68 -17.61
N VAL A 56 -1.83 2.90 -18.69
CA VAL A 56 -0.66 2.70 -19.56
C VAL A 56 -0.43 3.97 -20.40
N LEU A 57 -1.47 4.45 -21.07
CA LEU A 57 -1.40 5.64 -21.89
C LEU A 57 -1.03 6.87 -21.05
N ARG A 58 -1.60 7.00 -19.84
CA ARG A 58 -1.20 8.04 -18.89
C ARG A 58 0.27 7.95 -18.53
N GLY A 59 0.76 6.75 -18.22
CA GLY A 59 2.16 6.51 -17.85
C GLY A 59 3.12 6.94 -18.95
N GLU A 60 2.86 6.54 -20.20
CA GLU A 60 3.67 6.91 -21.36
C GLU A 60 3.70 8.43 -21.59
N GLN A 61 2.55 9.09 -21.48
CA GLN A 61 2.47 10.55 -21.64
C GLN A 61 3.22 11.29 -20.53
N LEU A 62 3.13 10.82 -19.27
CA LEU A 62 3.85 11.39 -18.14
C LEU A 62 5.36 11.18 -18.25
N ASP A 63 5.82 10.04 -18.77
CA ASP A 63 7.24 9.77 -19.00
C ASP A 63 7.81 10.72 -20.06
N VAL A 64 7.07 10.97 -21.15
CA VAL A 64 7.46 11.96 -22.17
C VAL A 64 7.53 13.36 -21.56
N ILE A 65 6.52 13.78 -20.79
CA ILE A 65 6.51 15.09 -20.11
C ILE A 65 7.71 15.22 -19.17
N ALA A 66 7.98 14.20 -18.35
CA ALA A 66 9.11 14.20 -17.43
C ALA A 66 10.45 14.33 -18.16
N GLN A 67 10.64 13.63 -19.27
CA GLN A 67 11.87 13.68 -20.06
C GLN A 67 12.08 15.06 -20.71
N LEU A 68 11.04 15.62 -21.33
CA LEU A 68 11.10 16.93 -21.99
C LEU A 68 11.29 18.06 -20.96
N ALA A 69 10.55 18.01 -19.85
CA ALA A 69 10.60 19.03 -18.81
C ALA A 69 11.99 19.15 -18.17
N ARG A 70 12.76 18.05 -18.04
CA ARG A 70 14.14 18.10 -17.50
C ARG A 70 15.06 19.07 -18.25
N LEU A 71 14.81 19.27 -19.55
CA LEU A 71 15.62 20.13 -20.41
C LEU A 71 15.39 21.62 -20.13
N ASN A 72 14.20 21.99 -19.63
CA ASN A 72 13.85 23.34 -19.20
C ASN A 72 13.01 23.33 -17.92
N TYR A 73 13.57 22.72 -16.86
CA TYR A 73 12.79 22.36 -15.68
C TYR A 73 12.13 23.56 -15.01
N GLN A 74 12.90 24.63 -14.77
CA GLN A 74 12.40 25.80 -14.05
C GLN A 74 11.23 26.47 -14.78
N LYS A 75 11.38 26.75 -16.08
CA LYS A 75 10.32 27.39 -16.87
C LYS A 75 9.08 26.49 -16.94
N THR A 76 9.27 25.20 -17.20
CA THR A 76 8.17 24.23 -17.31
C THR A 76 7.40 24.09 -15.98
N ALA A 77 8.12 23.99 -14.87
CA ALA A 77 7.51 23.89 -13.55
C ALA A 77 6.77 25.18 -13.15
N GLN A 78 7.29 26.35 -13.50
CA GLN A 78 6.60 27.63 -13.30
C GLN A 78 5.29 27.69 -14.08
N HIS A 79 5.30 27.32 -15.37
CA HIS A 79 4.08 27.23 -16.19
C HIS A 79 3.04 26.29 -15.57
N VAL A 80 3.45 25.10 -15.13
CA VAL A 80 2.55 24.13 -14.48
C VAL A 80 2.00 24.67 -13.15
N LEU A 81 2.80 25.39 -12.36
CA LEU A 81 2.35 26.03 -11.12
C LEU A 81 1.34 27.16 -11.37
N GLU A 82 1.51 27.92 -12.45
CA GLU A 82 0.56 28.96 -12.89
C GLU A 82 -0.77 28.35 -13.32
N LEU A 83 -0.73 27.31 -14.17
CA LEU A 83 -1.92 26.56 -14.59
C LEU A 83 -2.67 25.96 -13.40
N PHE A 84 -1.95 25.38 -12.43
CA PHE A 84 -2.55 24.86 -11.20
C PHE A 84 -3.17 25.93 -10.33
N GLY A 85 -2.50 27.09 -10.18
CA GLY A 85 -3.05 28.24 -9.45
C GLY A 85 -4.34 28.76 -10.08
N GLY A 86 -4.38 28.84 -11.42
CA GLY A 86 -5.57 29.19 -12.19
C GLY A 86 -6.71 28.21 -11.94
N CYS A 87 -6.47 26.92 -12.16
CA CYS A 87 -7.48 25.86 -12.02
C CYS A 87 -8.05 25.75 -10.59
N THR A 88 -7.24 26.01 -9.56
CA THR A 88 -7.68 25.95 -8.15
C THR A 88 -8.41 27.20 -7.66
N SER A 89 -8.27 28.32 -8.37
CA SER A 89 -8.94 29.59 -8.04
C SER A 89 -10.30 29.76 -8.74
N GLU A 90 -10.64 28.87 -9.69
CA GLU A 90 -11.91 28.91 -10.41
C GLU A 90 -13.09 28.54 -9.52
N ALA A 91 -14.24 29.21 -9.72
CA ALA A 91 -15.46 28.94 -8.97
C ALA A 91 -16.01 27.52 -9.22
N ASN A 92 -15.81 26.99 -10.43
CA ASN A 92 -16.15 25.63 -10.83
C ASN A 92 -14.86 24.90 -11.21
N VAL A 93 -14.21 24.29 -10.22
CA VAL A 93 -12.94 23.59 -10.42
C VAL A 93 -13.14 22.42 -11.39
N ASN A 94 -12.39 22.41 -12.49
CA ASN A 94 -12.33 21.26 -13.38
C ASN A 94 -11.44 20.16 -12.77
N GLU A 95 -12.05 19.16 -12.16
CA GLU A 95 -11.36 18.05 -11.49
C GLU A 95 -10.50 17.19 -12.43
N HIS A 96 -10.84 17.07 -13.73
CA HIS A 96 -10.02 16.34 -14.70
C HIS A 96 -8.74 17.09 -15.04
N LYS A 97 -8.84 18.40 -15.30
CA LYS A 97 -7.65 19.27 -15.47
C LYS A 97 -6.78 19.23 -14.22
N LEU A 98 -7.41 19.29 -13.05
CA LEU A 98 -6.71 19.27 -11.78
C LEU A 98 -5.98 17.95 -11.55
N ALA A 99 -6.63 16.81 -11.83
CA ALA A 99 -6.00 15.50 -11.75
C ALA A 99 -4.80 15.38 -12.69
N TRP A 100 -4.91 15.84 -13.94
CA TRP A 100 -3.78 15.90 -14.88
C TRP A 100 -2.62 16.75 -14.35
N LEU A 101 -2.93 17.92 -13.81
CA LEU A 101 -1.90 18.80 -13.23
C LEU A 101 -1.20 18.13 -12.05
N VAL A 102 -1.92 17.42 -11.19
CA VAL A 102 -1.32 16.65 -10.08
C VAL A 102 -0.45 15.50 -10.61
N TYR A 103 -0.90 14.76 -11.62
CA TYR A 103 -0.09 13.74 -12.29
C TYR A 103 1.20 14.32 -12.89
N ILE A 104 1.09 15.42 -13.64
CA ILE A 104 2.24 16.12 -14.25
C ILE A 104 3.20 16.61 -13.16
N MET A 105 2.69 17.23 -12.10
CA MET A 105 3.49 17.66 -10.95
C MET A 105 4.21 16.47 -10.29
N GLY A 106 3.56 15.31 -10.17
CA GLY A 106 4.17 14.08 -9.69
C GLY A 106 5.30 13.60 -10.61
N ALA A 107 5.09 13.64 -11.93
CA ALA A 107 6.08 13.27 -12.93
C ALA A 107 7.27 14.24 -12.96
N LEU A 108 7.06 15.54 -12.75
CA LEU A 108 8.12 16.53 -12.59
C LEU A 108 8.97 16.25 -11.34
N VAL A 109 8.32 15.94 -10.22
CA VAL A 109 9.01 15.61 -8.95
C VAL A 109 9.79 14.30 -9.07
N GLY A 110 9.14 13.22 -9.49
CA GLY A 110 9.75 11.88 -9.60
C GLY A 110 10.73 11.74 -10.76
N GLY A 111 10.51 12.50 -11.82
CA GLY A 111 11.32 12.51 -13.02
C GLY A 111 12.74 13.00 -12.79
N ASN A 112 13.06 13.77 -11.75
CA ASN A 112 14.41 14.34 -11.61
C ASN A 112 15.47 13.41 -10.97
N THR A 113 15.22 12.11 -10.91
CA THR A 113 16.12 11.09 -10.33
C THR A 113 17.30 10.68 -11.22
N GLY A 114 17.49 11.30 -12.38
CA GLY A 114 18.65 11.06 -13.24
C GLY A 114 19.95 11.56 -12.59
N SER A 115 20.92 10.66 -12.40
CA SER A 115 22.33 10.82 -11.97
C SER A 115 22.69 12.07 -11.14
N ALA A 116 23.36 11.88 -10.00
CA ALA A 116 23.98 12.98 -9.24
C ALA A 116 24.85 13.91 -10.11
N SER A 117 25.37 13.41 -11.25
CA SER A 117 26.07 14.18 -12.29
C SER A 117 25.19 15.22 -13.00
N SER A 118 23.92 14.93 -13.25
CA SER A 118 22.97 15.81 -13.95
C SER A 118 22.48 16.94 -13.04
N MET A 119 22.21 16.63 -11.76
CA MET A 119 21.93 17.66 -10.74
C MET A 119 23.14 18.58 -10.51
N ARG A 120 24.37 18.03 -10.53
CA ARG A 120 25.61 18.83 -10.46
C ARG A 120 25.83 19.70 -11.69
N ALA A 121 25.58 19.17 -12.89
CA ALA A 121 25.74 19.92 -14.14
C ALA A 121 24.76 21.11 -14.22
N GLN A 122 23.51 20.94 -13.79
CA GLN A 122 22.53 22.04 -13.70
C GLN A 122 22.84 23.05 -12.58
N GLN A 123 23.49 22.64 -11.48
CA GLN A 123 23.96 23.58 -10.45
C GLN A 123 25.18 24.40 -10.89
N GLN A 124 26.04 23.84 -11.75
CA GLN A 124 27.28 24.51 -12.20
C GLN A 124 27.06 25.49 -13.36
N GLN A 125 25.94 25.40 -14.09
CA GLN A 125 25.55 26.35 -15.14
C GLN A 125 24.34 27.18 -14.68
N LYS A 126 24.53 28.06 -13.69
CA LYS A 126 23.48 29.00 -13.28
C LYS A 126 23.64 30.36 -14.00
N PRO A 127 22.65 30.80 -14.79
CA PRO A 127 22.43 32.22 -15.01
C PRO A 127 22.04 32.87 -13.66
N SER A 128 22.53 34.08 -13.40
CA SER A 128 22.17 34.86 -12.21
C SER A 128 20.64 35.05 -12.13
N GLY A 129 19.99 34.44 -11.12
CA GLY A 129 18.55 34.59 -10.84
C GLY A 129 17.69 33.30 -10.88
N SER A 130 18.24 32.16 -11.31
CA SER A 130 17.49 30.88 -11.35
C SER A 130 17.30 30.25 -9.94
N GLN A 131 16.06 29.91 -9.57
CA GLN A 131 15.77 29.22 -8.30
C GLN A 131 16.31 27.77 -8.33
N PRO A 132 16.84 27.25 -7.21
CA PRO A 132 17.24 25.84 -7.15
C PRO A 132 16.05 24.89 -7.37
N LEU A 133 16.27 23.80 -8.09
CA LEU A 133 15.25 22.77 -8.40
C LEU A 133 14.50 22.27 -7.15
N HIS A 134 15.20 22.08 -6.03
CA HIS A 134 14.60 21.64 -4.77
C HIS A 134 13.63 22.67 -4.17
N VAL A 135 13.82 23.98 -4.40
CA VAL A 135 12.86 25.00 -3.93
C VAL A 135 11.56 24.90 -4.71
N ILE A 136 11.65 24.71 -6.03
CA ILE A 136 10.50 24.54 -6.92
C ILE A 136 9.73 23.27 -6.56
N ASN A 137 10.43 22.17 -6.29
CA ASN A 137 9.79 20.91 -5.92
C ASN A 137 9.09 20.99 -4.56
N GLY A 138 9.66 21.75 -3.62
CA GLY A 138 9.00 22.06 -2.35
C GLY A 138 7.71 22.88 -2.53
N GLU A 139 7.69 23.84 -3.44
CA GLU A 139 6.49 24.61 -3.79
C GLU A 139 5.42 23.72 -4.44
N ILE A 140 5.79 22.90 -5.43
CA ILE A 140 4.89 21.92 -6.07
C ILE A 140 4.26 21.01 -5.02
N ALA A 141 5.09 20.38 -4.17
CA ALA A 141 4.62 19.48 -3.14
C ALA A 141 3.71 20.18 -2.12
N GLY A 142 4.08 21.38 -1.69
CA GLY A 142 3.25 22.19 -0.78
C GLY A 142 1.86 22.46 -1.35
N ARG A 143 1.74 22.80 -2.64
CA ARG A 143 0.45 23.05 -3.30
C ARG A 143 -0.40 21.80 -3.45
N VAL A 144 0.20 20.69 -3.88
CA VAL A 144 -0.53 19.42 -4.02
C VAL A 144 -1.05 18.93 -2.66
N PHE A 145 -0.22 18.97 -1.62
CA PHE A 145 -0.64 18.56 -0.27
C PHE A 145 -1.68 19.52 0.34
N SER A 146 -1.61 20.82 0.05
CA SER A 146 -2.64 21.78 0.47
C SER A 146 -3.99 21.46 -0.16
N LEU A 147 -4.01 21.23 -1.47
CA LEU A 147 -5.21 20.82 -2.20
C LEU A 147 -5.76 19.49 -1.65
N MET A 148 -4.90 18.50 -1.45
CA MET A 148 -5.29 17.20 -0.89
C MET A 148 -5.97 17.35 0.49
N ASN A 149 -5.46 18.21 1.37
CA ASN A 149 -6.09 18.49 2.66
C ASN A 149 -7.47 19.15 2.51
N GLN A 150 -7.65 20.02 1.52
CA GLN A 150 -8.94 20.66 1.23
C GLN A 150 -9.95 19.65 0.68
N THR A 151 -9.52 18.79 -0.25
CA THR A 151 -10.35 17.69 -0.78
C THR A 151 -10.75 16.71 0.32
N ASP A 152 -9.83 16.36 1.23
CA ASP A 152 -10.08 15.46 2.36
C ASP A 152 -11.10 16.02 3.36
N ALA A 153 -11.18 17.34 3.51
CA ALA A 153 -12.16 18.00 4.37
C ALA A 153 -13.59 17.87 3.83
N ASN A 154 -13.77 17.60 2.55
CA ASN A 154 -15.07 17.42 1.92
C ASN A 154 -15.46 15.93 1.84
N THR A 155 -16.13 15.41 2.86
CA THR A 155 -16.39 13.97 3.00
C THR A 155 -17.74 13.49 2.43
N ASN A 156 -18.59 14.39 1.93
CA ASN A 156 -19.95 14.05 1.54
C ASN A 156 -20.10 13.90 0.03
N LEU A 157 -19.93 12.68 -0.51
CA LEU A 157 -20.31 12.38 -1.89
C LEU A 157 -21.04 11.02 -1.98
N PRO A 158 -22.20 10.96 -2.67
CA PRO A 158 -22.83 9.69 -3.00
C PRO A 158 -21.93 8.86 -3.94
N PRO A 159 -21.84 7.53 -3.77
CA PRO A 159 -20.92 6.69 -4.52
C PRO A 159 -21.21 6.54 -6.03
N GLU A 160 -22.36 7.01 -6.52
CA GLU A 160 -22.81 6.82 -7.91
C GLU A 160 -22.96 8.15 -8.68
N SER A 161 -22.49 9.28 -8.14
CA SER A 161 -22.57 10.56 -8.84
C SER A 161 -21.40 10.76 -9.83
N LYS A 162 -21.59 11.58 -10.86
CA LYS A 162 -20.50 12.04 -11.74
C LYS A 162 -19.36 12.70 -10.93
N GLU A 163 -19.71 13.37 -9.83
CA GLU A 163 -18.77 13.94 -8.86
C GLU A 163 -17.92 12.86 -8.17
N ALA A 164 -18.44 11.64 -7.98
CA ALA A 164 -17.68 10.52 -7.44
C ALA A 164 -16.61 10.01 -8.41
N THR A 165 -16.89 9.95 -9.72
CA THR A 165 -15.91 9.58 -10.75
C THR A 165 -14.79 10.62 -10.88
N ASN A 166 -15.17 11.90 -10.86
CA ASN A 166 -14.20 12.99 -10.90
C ASN A 166 -13.29 12.96 -9.66
N LEU A 167 -13.88 12.74 -8.47
CA LEU A 167 -13.13 12.58 -7.23
C LEU A 167 -12.22 11.34 -7.29
N GLU A 168 -12.68 10.20 -7.83
CA GLU A 168 -11.87 9.00 -7.96
C GLU A 168 -10.58 9.26 -8.75
N THR A 169 -10.70 9.97 -9.87
CA THR A 169 -9.56 10.33 -10.73
C THR A 169 -8.57 11.25 -10.01
N LEU A 170 -9.09 12.24 -9.28
CA LEU A 170 -8.27 13.15 -8.47
C LEU A 170 -7.58 12.43 -7.31
N GLU A 171 -8.28 11.55 -6.61
CA GLU A 171 -7.74 10.71 -5.53
C GLU A 171 -6.59 9.80 -6.01
N LEU A 172 -6.74 9.19 -7.19
CA LEU A 172 -5.67 8.40 -7.81
C LEU A 172 -4.45 9.26 -8.17
N SER A 173 -4.67 10.50 -8.62
CA SER A 173 -3.58 11.44 -8.90
C SER A 173 -2.78 11.81 -7.64
N TYR A 174 -3.44 12.00 -6.49
CA TYR A 174 -2.76 12.22 -5.21
C TYR A 174 -1.90 11.03 -4.83
N LEU A 175 -2.43 9.80 -4.95
CA LEU A 175 -1.67 8.59 -4.64
C LEU A 175 -0.44 8.44 -5.54
N TYR A 176 -0.55 8.76 -6.84
CA TYR A 176 0.60 8.79 -7.74
C TYR A 176 1.62 9.86 -7.34
N PHE A 177 1.18 11.08 -7.03
CA PHE A 177 2.05 12.15 -6.57
C PHE A 177 2.81 11.74 -5.30
N MET A 178 2.10 11.19 -4.32
CA MET A 178 2.68 10.70 -3.06
C MET A 178 3.72 9.61 -3.31
N GLU A 179 3.47 8.70 -4.26
CA GLU A 179 4.42 7.67 -4.66
C GLU A 179 5.71 8.27 -5.25
N GLN A 180 5.59 9.22 -6.17
CA GLN A 180 6.74 9.92 -6.75
C GLN A 180 7.50 10.74 -5.71
N PHE A 181 6.79 11.48 -4.86
CA PHE A 181 7.38 12.27 -3.78
C PHE A 181 8.15 11.40 -2.79
N ARG A 182 7.55 10.29 -2.34
CA ARG A 182 8.18 9.33 -1.43
C ARG A 182 9.47 8.77 -2.00
N LYS A 183 9.48 8.35 -3.27
CA LYS A 183 10.66 7.78 -3.95
C LYS A 183 11.87 8.72 -3.91
N VAL A 184 11.64 10.03 -3.99
CA VAL A 184 12.71 11.03 -4.06
C VAL A 184 13.09 11.58 -2.67
N TYR A 185 12.12 11.82 -1.80
CA TYR A 185 12.33 12.63 -0.59
C TYR A 185 12.09 11.89 0.73
N ILE A 186 11.64 10.63 0.72
CA ILE A 186 11.35 9.89 1.96
C ILE A 186 12.15 8.60 2.02
N GLY A 187 13.09 8.54 2.97
CA GLY A 187 13.89 7.35 3.23
C GLY A 187 15.34 7.64 3.60
N GLU A 188 16.08 6.59 3.93
CA GLU A 188 17.49 6.67 4.31
C GLU A 188 18.41 7.04 3.13
N HIS A 189 18.04 6.66 1.90
CA HIS A 189 18.80 7.01 0.70
C HIS A 189 18.73 8.51 0.36
N ALA A 190 17.60 9.19 0.62
CA ALA A 190 17.47 10.64 0.48
C ALA A 190 18.43 11.40 1.41
N ARG A 191 18.78 10.80 2.58
CA ARG A 191 19.78 11.33 3.52
C ARG A 191 21.23 10.98 3.15
N GLN A 192 21.46 9.91 2.39
CA GLN A 192 22.81 9.48 1.96
C GLN A 192 23.26 10.12 0.66
N LEU A 193 22.36 10.32 -0.32
CA LEU A 193 22.62 11.08 -1.56
C LEU A 193 23.12 12.51 -1.26
N SER A 194 22.75 13.04 -0.09
CA SER A 194 23.22 14.33 0.43
C SER A 194 24.50 14.29 1.25
N ALA A 195 24.90 13.12 1.76
CA ALA A 195 26.07 12.96 2.64
C ALA A 195 27.37 12.64 1.86
N SER A 196 27.27 12.18 0.61
CA SER A 196 28.44 11.83 -0.23
C SER A 196 29.13 13.02 -0.91
N ALA A 197 28.93 14.26 -0.42
CA ALA A 197 29.73 15.40 -0.85
C ALA A 197 31.15 15.27 -0.25
N PRO A 198 32.23 15.22 -1.06
CA PRO A 198 33.57 15.16 -0.50
C PRO A 198 33.84 16.44 0.30
N PRO A 199 34.50 16.36 1.47
CA PRO A 199 35.00 17.55 2.14
C PRO A 199 35.95 18.24 1.16
N SER A 200 35.61 19.47 0.76
CA SER A 200 36.46 20.30 -0.08
C SER A 200 37.86 20.35 0.54
N ALA A 201 38.85 19.92 -0.24
CA ALA A 201 40.25 19.87 0.18
C ALA A 201 40.71 21.25 0.68
N LEU A 202 41.33 21.22 1.87
CA LEU A 202 42.27 22.18 2.45
C LEU A 202 42.59 23.41 1.58
N SER A 203 42.05 24.58 1.97
CA SER A 203 42.84 25.81 1.92
C SER A 203 42.39 26.80 2.99
N ARG A 204 43.38 27.52 3.50
CA ARG A 204 43.38 28.36 4.69
C ARG A 204 42.38 29.52 4.59
N GLY A 205 41.71 29.76 5.71
CA GLY A 205 41.33 31.08 6.20
C GLY A 205 40.49 31.93 5.25
N ASP A 206 39.18 31.68 5.23
CA ASP A 206 38.19 32.76 5.19
C ASP A 206 36.83 32.22 5.69
N VAL A 207 36.22 32.97 6.60
CA VAL A 207 34.94 32.66 7.23
C VAL A 207 33.83 33.06 6.26
N SER A 208 33.29 32.10 5.51
CA SER A 208 31.90 32.16 5.05
C SER A 208 31.28 30.77 5.07
N MET A 209 30.49 30.51 6.11
CA MET A 209 29.68 29.30 6.31
C MET A 209 28.53 29.26 5.28
N ALA A 210 28.81 28.78 4.08
CA ALA A 210 27.76 28.26 3.18
C ALA A 210 27.89 26.73 3.19
N SER A 211 27.35 26.10 4.23
CA SER A 211 27.13 24.65 4.23
C SER A 211 26.25 24.31 3.02
N SER A 212 26.73 23.46 2.12
CA SER A 212 25.93 22.92 1.02
C SER A 212 24.66 22.27 1.60
N GLU A 213 23.53 22.97 1.55
CA GLU A 213 22.26 22.51 2.10
C GLU A 213 21.82 21.21 1.40
N ASN A 214 21.35 20.25 2.20
CA ASN A 214 20.83 18.98 1.70
C ASN A 214 19.58 19.24 0.84
N PRO A 215 19.57 18.91 -0.47
CA PRO A 215 18.42 19.17 -1.35
C PRO A 215 17.11 18.55 -0.87
N SER A 216 17.15 17.37 -0.21
CA SER A 216 15.96 16.73 0.36
C SER A 216 15.41 17.54 1.54
N ARG A 217 16.31 18.08 2.37
CA ARG A 217 15.93 18.89 3.53
C ARG A 217 15.30 20.21 3.11
N VAL A 218 15.82 20.87 2.08
CA VAL A 218 15.22 22.13 1.58
C VAL A 218 13.80 21.91 1.03
N VAL A 219 13.56 20.80 0.32
CA VAL A 219 12.20 20.44 -0.13
C VAL A 219 11.28 20.24 1.07
N GLN A 220 11.72 19.46 2.05
CA GLN A 220 10.91 19.15 3.23
C GLN A 220 10.63 20.41 4.07
N GLU A 221 11.62 21.26 4.32
CA GLU A 221 11.44 22.54 5.02
C GLU A 221 10.48 23.47 4.26
N ARG A 222 10.54 23.50 2.93
CA ARG A 222 9.60 24.27 2.11
C ARG A 222 8.19 23.71 2.20
N VAL A 223 8.01 22.39 2.13
CA VAL A 223 6.71 21.73 2.33
C VAL A 223 6.15 22.05 3.72
N CYS A 224 6.98 21.97 4.76
CA CYS A 224 6.59 22.34 6.12
C CYS A 224 6.17 23.82 6.20
N THR A 225 6.87 24.71 5.52
CA THR A 225 6.52 26.14 5.48
C THR A 225 5.17 26.38 4.81
N VAL A 226 4.94 25.77 3.63
CA VAL A 226 3.68 25.93 2.87
C VAL A 226 2.49 25.35 3.64
N LEU A 227 2.70 24.26 4.38
CA LEU A 227 1.64 23.55 5.10
C LEU A 227 1.54 23.91 6.59
N GLY A 228 2.43 24.77 7.10
CA GLY A 228 2.50 25.14 8.52
C GLY A 228 2.89 23.98 9.45
N LEU A 229 3.73 23.05 9.00
CA LEU A 229 4.18 21.90 9.78
C LEU A 229 5.41 22.21 10.64
N LYS A 230 5.60 21.46 11.71
CA LYS A 230 6.68 21.64 12.68
C LYS A 230 8.01 21.03 12.23
N ASP A 231 7.99 19.85 11.61
CA ASP A 231 9.18 19.06 11.29
C ASP A 231 8.97 18.09 10.12
N GLU A 232 10.04 17.41 9.71
CA GLU A 232 10.06 16.43 8.61
C GLU A 232 9.17 15.19 8.91
N ASP A 233 9.02 14.81 10.18
CA ASP A 233 8.18 13.68 10.59
C ASP A 233 6.69 13.95 10.31
N ALA A 234 6.29 15.23 10.33
CA ALA A 234 4.94 15.65 9.94
C ALA A 234 4.61 15.37 8.47
N ILE A 235 5.60 15.32 7.57
CA ILE A 235 5.38 14.99 6.14
C ILE A 235 4.98 13.52 5.98
N LEU A 236 5.63 12.61 6.72
CA LEU A 236 5.19 11.22 6.78
C LEU A 236 3.78 11.11 7.38
N GLY A 237 3.48 11.95 8.37
CA GLY A 237 2.14 12.10 8.94
C GLY A 237 1.09 12.45 7.91
N ILE A 238 1.37 13.35 6.97
CA ILE A 238 0.45 13.69 5.86
C ILE A 238 0.16 12.47 4.99
N LEU A 239 1.19 11.69 4.64
CA LEU A 239 1.02 10.52 3.79
C LEU A 239 0.17 9.44 4.45
N VAL A 240 0.43 9.18 5.73
CA VAL A 240 -0.32 8.21 6.52
C VAL A 240 -1.74 8.71 6.78
N LYS A 241 -1.92 10.00 7.06
CA LYS A 241 -3.24 10.62 7.21
C LYS A 241 -4.07 10.41 5.95
N LYS A 242 -3.51 10.62 4.76
CA LYS A 242 -4.22 10.37 3.50
C LYS A 242 -4.66 8.90 3.36
N ILE A 243 -3.79 7.95 3.70
CA ILE A 243 -4.14 6.53 3.73
C ILE A 243 -5.36 6.31 4.64
N VAL A 244 -5.32 6.82 5.87
CA VAL A 244 -6.42 6.68 6.82
C VAL A 244 -7.71 7.34 6.31
N THR A 245 -7.63 8.57 5.77
CA THR A 245 -8.79 9.25 5.16
C THR A 245 -9.44 8.39 4.08
N ASN A 246 -8.64 7.77 3.21
CA ASN A 246 -9.15 6.95 2.13
C ASN A 246 -9.81 5.66 2.66
N LEU A 247 -9.23 5.02 3.67
CA LEU A 247 -9.82 3.85 4.33
C LEU A 247 -11.13 4.17 5.09
N GLN A 248 -11.26 5.39 5.61
CA GLN A 248 -12.45 5.85 6.35
C GLN A 248 -13.58 6.34 5.44
N HIS A 249 -13.25 7.17 4.45
CA HIS A 249 -14.24 7.98 3.72
C HIS A 249 -14.26 7.75 2.20
N ARG A 250 -13.20 7.18 1.60
CA ARG A 250 -13.11 6.94 0.15
C ARG A 250 -13.18 5.47 -0.24
N TYR A 251 -13.51 4.58 0.69
CA TYR A 251 -13.47 3.15 0.46
C TYR A 251 -14.49 2.63 -0.57
N THR A 252 -15.54 3.40 -0.85
CA THR A 252 -16.52 3.08 -1.90
C THR A 252 -15.95 3.23 -3.31
N LEU A 253 -14.89 4.05 -3.47
CA LEU A 253 -14.11 4.20 -4.70
C LEU A 253 -13.09 3.06 -4.73
N GLU A 254 -13.48 1.94 -5.35
CA GLU A 254 -12.73 0.69 -5.23
C GLU A 254 -11.31 0.78 -5.82
N ALA A 255 -11.11 1.56 -6.88
CA ALA A 255 -9.78 1.78 -7.46
C ALA A 255 -8.87 2.54 -6.48
N VAL A 256 -9.41 3.56 -5.80
CA VAL A 256 -8.71 4.33 -4.77
C VAL A 256 -8.37 3.47 -3.57
N LEU A 257 -9.30 2.64 -3.07
CA LEU A 257 -9.03 1.71 -1.97
C LEU A 257 -7.91 0.73 -2.34
N LYS A 258 -7.96 0.14 -3.54
CA LYS A 258 -6.95 -0.78 -4.05
C LYS A 258 -5.57 -0.12 -4.11
N ARG A 259 -5.46 1.07 -4.70
CA ARG A 259 -4.20 1.82 -4.80
C ARG A 259 -3.71 2.28 -3.43
N THR A 260 -4.61 2.71 -2.54
CA THR A 260 -4.28 3.13 -1.16
C THR A 260 -3.63 1.99 -0.37
N LEU A 261 -4.22 0.79 -0.43
CA LEU A 261 -3.66 -0.38 0.28
C LEU A 261 -2.36 -0.88 -0.35
N ALA A 262 -2.20 -0.77 -1.67
CA ALA A 262 -0.93 -1.06 -2.34
C ALA A 262 0.16 -0.08 -1.89
N TYR A 263 -0.15 1.21 -1.90
CA TYR A 263 0.76 2.25 -1.44
C TYR A 263 1.13 2.08 0.04
N PHE A 264 0.17 1.75 0.91
CA PHE A 264 0.45 1.48 2.32
C PHE A 264 1.34 0.24 2.51
N TYR A 265 1.10 -0.83 1.74
CA TYR A 265 1.95 -2.00 1.73
C TYR A 265 3.39 -1.66 1.34
N GLU A 266 3.59 -0.91 0.26
CA GLU A 266 4.91 -0.49 -0.17
C GLU A 266 5.60 0.41 0.87
N LEU A 267 4.85 1.32 1.48
CA LEU A 267 5.32 2.15 2.59
C LEU A 267 5.77 1.29 3.77
N ALA A 268 5.06 0.23 4.14
CA ALA A 268 5.51 -0.68 5.20
C ALA A 268 6.66 -1.58 4.76
N ALA A 269 6.68 -1.97 3.48
CA ALA A 269 7.62 -2.92 2.94
C ALA A 269 9.01 -2.35 2.65
N GLY A 270 9.07 -1.07 2.30
CA GLY A 270 10.27 -0.43 1.77
C GLY A 270 10.23 -0.29 0.25
N VAL A 271 11.08 0.59 -0.27
CA VAL A 271 11.35 0.68 -1.71
C VAL A 271 12.57 -0.19 -2.00
N ASN A 272 12.45 -1.11 -2.96
CA ASN A 272 13.60 -1.68 -3.66
C ASN A 272 14.02 -0.67 -4.73
N ILE A 273 15.06 0.12 -4.48
CA ILE A 273 15.66 0.94 -5.55
C ILE A 273 16.64 0.04 -6.30
N VAL A 274 16.24 -0.38 -7.50
CA VAL A 274 17.13 -1.05 -8.45
C VAL A 274 17.49 -0.01 -9.53
N HIS A 275 18.79 0.25 -9.68
CA HIS A 275 19.49 1.27 -10.51
C HIS A 275 19.77 2.60 -9.77
N SER A 276 21.03 3.05 -9.66
CA SER A 276 21.91 3.40 -10.79
C SER A 276 23.43 3.25 -10.51
N VAL A 277 24.13 2.73 -11.53
CA VAL A 277 25.58 2.66 -11.81
C VAL A 277 26.48 1.65 -11.09
N ASP A 278 26.26 1.26 -9.83
CA ASP A 278 27.12 0.22 -9.22
C ASP A 278 26.46 -1.17 -9.24
N LYS A 279 27.12 -2.15 -9.86
CA LYS A 279 26.62 -3.54 -10.03
C LYS A 279 26.62 -4.34 -8.71
N MET A 280 26.73 -3.68 -7.55
CA MET A 280 26.79 -4.33 -6.25
C MET A 280 25.78 -3.72 -5.29
N SER A 281 24.67 -4.46 -5.11
CA SER A 281 23.69 -4.38 -4.02
C SER A 281 22.49 -3.43 -4.23
N PRO A 282 21.26 -3.95 -4.46
CA PRO A 282 20.05 -3.17 -4.27
C PRO A 282 19.94 -2.73 -2.79
N HIS A 283 19.82 -1.42 -2.55
CA HIS A 283 19.61 -0.88 -1.21
C HIS A 283 18.12 -0.81 -0.91
N LEU A 284 17.66 -1.64 0.02
CA LEU A 284 16.32 -1.58 0.59
C LEU A 284 16.19 -0.37 1.51
N ILE A 285 15.30 0.57 1.18
CA ILE A 285 14.90 1.60 2.15
C ILE A 285 13.87 0.95 3.08
N ILE A 286 14.26 0.59 4.32
CA ILE A 286 13.33 -0.01 5.29
C ILE A 286 12.46 1.10 5.91
N SER A 287 11.33 1.42 5.28
CA SER A 287 10.40 2.47 5.76
C SER A 287 9.51 2.04 6.93
N GLY A 288 9.37 0.73 7.21
CA GLY A 288 8.53 0.22 8.29
C GLY A 288 8.90 0.74 9.70
N LYS A 289 10.19 0.80 10.04
CA LYS A 289 10.64 1.29 11.36
C LYS A 289 10.38 2.79 11.53
N LEU A 290 10.51 3.54 10.44
CA LEU A 290 10.21 4.97 10.44
C LEU A 290 8.70 5.20 10.58
N LEU A 291 7.87 4.39 9.91
CA LEU A 291 6.42 4.43 10.08
C LEU A 291 6.00 4.17 11.52
N LEU A 292 6.60 3.18 12.20
CA LEU A 292 6.30 2.88 13.61
C LEU A 292 6.65 4.02 14.58
N LYS A 293 7.44 5.02 14.16
CA LYS A 293 7.70 6.23 14.95
C LYS A 293 6.62 7.30 14.80
N ASN A 294 5.82 7.23 13.73
CA ASN A 294 4.79 8.20 13.43
C ASN A 294 3.54 7.96 14.28
N ASP A 295 3.02 9.01 14.92
CA ASP A 295 1.89 8.90 15.84
C ASP A 295 0.58 8.51 15.14
N THR A 296 0.38 8.90 13.87
CA THR A 296 -0.80 8.47 13.10
C THR A 296 -0.75 6.97 12.82
N VAL A 297 0.43 6.41 12.52
CA VAL A 297 0.60 4.95 12.35
C VAL A 297 0.37 4.24 13.67
N ARG A 298 0.92 4.73 14.79
CA ARG A 298 0.67 4.15 16.11
C ARG A 298 -0.81 4.17 16.47
N HIS A 299 -1.50 5.28 16.20
CA HIS A 299 -2.93 5.39 16.43
C HIS A 299 -3.71 4.41 15.55
N LEU A 300 -3.35 4.26 14.27
CA LEU A 300 -3.94 3.28 13.37
C LEU A 300 -3.70 1.84 13.86
N MET A 301 -2.47 1.51 14.28
CA MET A 301 -2.10 0.20 14.84
C MET A 301 -2.89 -0.12 16.11
N ALA A 302 -3.16 0.86 16.98
CA ALA A 302 -3.95 0.67 18.19
C ALA A 302 -5.47 0.59 17.93
N ASN A 303 -5.95 1.20 16.85
CA ASN A 303 -7.38 1.30 16.51
C ASN A 303 -7.71 0.60 15.18
N HIS A 304 -6.94 -0.42 14.81
CA HIS A 304 -6.95 -1.01 13.48
C HIS A 304 -8.26 -1.73 13.12
N ALA A 305 -9.10 -2.03 14.11
CA ALA A 305 -10.43 -2.63 13.97
C ALA A 305 -11.58 -1.63 14.24
N SER A 306 -11.28 -0.32 14.25
CA SER A 306 -12.26 0.74 14.51
C SER A 306 -13.41 0.72 13.50
N SER A 307 -14.63 0.99 13.98
CA SER A 307 -15.82 1.15 13.14
C SER A 307 -15.75 2.35 12.19
N THR A 308 -14.82 3.28 12.43
CA THR A 308 -14.56 4.42 11.53
C THR A 308 -13.92 3.98 10.21
N LEU A 309 -13.26 2.82 10.17
CA LEU A 309 -12.68 2.24 8.96
C LEU A 309 -13.78 1.57 8.14
N GLY A 310 -14.54 2.35 7.38
CA GLY A 310 -15.76 1.89 6.70
C GLY A 310 -15.56 0.67 5.79
N PHE A 311 -14.39 0.53 5.16
CA PHE A 311 -14.08 -0.63 4.30
C PHE A 311 -14.13 -1.99 5.04
N LEU A 312 -13.90 -2.01 6.36
CA LEU A 312 -13.98 -3.24 7.17
C LEU A 312 -15.42 -3.76 7.31
N HIS A 313 -16.40 -2.86 7.12
CA HIS A 313 -17.84 -3.10 7.31
C HIS A 313 -18.63 -3.09 6.00
N ALA A 314 -17.99 -2.83 4.86
CA ALA A 314 -18.63 -2.71 3.55
C ALA A 314 -19.04 -4.06 2.91
N GLY A 315 -19.02 -5.14 3.69
CA GLY A 315 -19.47 -6.48 3.31
C GLY A 315 -18.40 -7.38 2.66
N PRO A 316 -18.75 -8.65 2.36
CA PRO A 316 -17.79 -9.67 1.90
C PRO A 316 -17.03 -9.32 0.60
N LYS A 317 -17.61 -8.47 -0.26
CA LYS A 317 -16.97 -8.01 -1.51
C LYS A 317 -15.63 -7.30 -1.26
N TYR A 318 -15.49 -6.62 -0.12
CA TYR A 318 -14.25 -5.95 0.27
C TYR A 318 -13.26 -6.85 1.02
N GLY A 319 -13.57 -8.13 1.21
CA GLY A 319 -12.76 -9.05 2.01
C GLY A 319 -11.31 -9.20 1.53
N ARG A 320 -11.03 -9.02 0.23
CA ARG A 320 -9.65 -9.01 -0.31
C ARG A 320 -8.82 -7.84 0.22
N TYR A 321 -9.43 -6.67 0.32
CA TYR A 321 -8.81 -5.45 0.84
C TYR A 321 -8.55 -5.56 2.34
N ARG A 322 -9.49 -6.16 3.08
CA ARG A 322 -9.30 -6.50 4.50
C ARG A 322 -8.10 -7.43 4.72
N THR A 323 -7.94 -8.48 3.90
CA THR A 323 -6.73 -9.33 3.96
C THR A 323 -5.45 -8.54 3.67
N GLN A 324 -5.43 -7.70 2.63
CA GLN A 324 -4.25 -6.89 2.28
C GLN A 324 -3.88 -5.91 3.40
N TYR A 325 -4.88 -5.25 3.99
CA TYR A 325 -4.71 -4.35 5.13
C TYR A 325 -4.03 -5.06 6.31
N TYR A 326 -4.55 -6.22 6.73
CA TYR A 326 -3.96 -6.99 7.83
C TYR A 326 -2.62 -7.63 7.48
N ALA A 327 -2.31 -7.89 6.20
CA ALA A 327 -0.97 -8.26 5.77
C ALA A 327 0.03 -7.13 5.96
N THR A 328 -0.36 -5.89 5.65
CA THR A 328 0.47 -4.70 5.89
C THR A 328 0.65 -4.43 7.38
N LEU A 329 -0.43 -4.44 8.16
CA LEU A 329 -0.34 -4.23 9.61
C LEU A 329 0.42 -5.34 10.32
N GLY A 330 0.22 -6.60 9.93
CA GLY A 330 0.98 -7.73 10.46
C GLY A 330 2.49 -7.53 10.25
N LYS A 331 2.89 -6.98 9.10
CA LYS A 331 4.31 -6.69 8.83
C LYS A 331 4.87 -5.63 9.79
N LEU A 332 4.10 -4.59 10.10
CA LEU A 332 4.48 -3.56 11.08
C LEU A 332 4.49 -4.14 12.51
N LEU A 333 3.48 -4.92 12.87
CA LEU A 333 3.38 -5.60 14.16
C LEU A 333 4.61 -6.46 14.44
N PHE A 334 4.97 -7.35 13.51
CA PHE A 334 6.11 -8.25 13.73
C PHE A 334 7.46 -7.52 13.69
N MET A 335 7.53 -6.34 13.07
CA MET A 335 8.70 -5.47 13.15
C MET A 335 8.82 -4.85 14.55
N GLU A 336 7.70 -4.41 15.14
CA GLU A 336 7.65 -3.89 16.51
C GLU A 336 7.97 -4.99 17.54
N CYS A 337 7.41 -6.20 17.39
CA CYS A 337 7.74 -7.35 18.23
C CYS A 337 9.24 -7.69 18.21
N ARG A 338 9.91 -7.52 17.06
CA ARG A 338 11.35 -7.78 16.92
C ARG A 338 12.23 -6.72 17.59
N ASP A 339 11.75 -5.48 17.63
CA ASP A 339 12.46 -4.36 18.27
C ASP A 339 12.25 -4.32 19.80
N GLY A 340 11.35 -5.15 20.34
CA GLY A 340 11.18 -5.36 21.78
C GLY A 340 12.46 -5.89 22.44
N SER A 341 12.85 -5.28 23.57
CA SER A 341 14.06 -5.67 24.31
C SER A 341 14.00 -7.07 24.93
N THR A 342 12.80 -7.64 25.08
CA THR A 342 12.56 -8.97 25.65
C THR A 342 11.49 -9.75 24.90
N SER A 343 11.49 -11.08 25.04
CA SER A 343 10.42 -11.93 24.50
C SER A 343 9.05 -11.62 25.13
N THR A 344 9.02 -11.20 26.39
CA THR A 344 7.79 -10.81 27.10
C THR A 344 7.14 -9.59 26.45
N THR A 345 7.92 -8.54 26.17
CA THR A 345 7.39 -7.32 25.54
C THR A 345 6.87 -7.60 24.12
N ALA A 346 7.54 -8.48 23.36
CA ALA A 346 7.06 -8.89 22.04
C ALA A 346 5.68 -9.57 22.09
N LEU A 347 5.45 -10.42 23.10
CA LEU A 347 4.19 -11.11 23.30
C LEU A 347 3.08 -10.16 23.78
N GLU A 348 3.39 -9.19 24.65
CA GLU A 348 2.45 -8.16 25.09
C GLU A 348 1.99 -7.27 23.93
N THR A 349 2.93 -6.81 23.08
CA THR A 349 2.62 -6.06 21.86
C THR A 349 1.70 -6.86 20.94
N PHE A 350 2.03 -8.14 20.70
CA PHE A 350 1.21 -9.03 19.88
C PHE A 350 -0.20 -9.22 20.47
N ASN A 351 -0.31 -9.54 21.76
CA ASN A 351 -1.60 -9.77 22.41
C ASN A 351 -2.48 -8.52 22.42
N THR A 352 -1.88 -7.35 22.63
CA THR A 352 -2.60 -6.06 22.59
C THR A 352 -3.18 -5.82 21.20
N PHE A 353 -2.40 -6.04 20.14
CA PHE A 353 -2.87 -5.92 18.77
C PHE A 353 -3.97 -6.95 18.45
N MET A 354 -3.86 -8.18 18.95
CA MET A 354 -4.81 -9.26 18.64
C MET A 354 -6.14 -9.18 19.41
N MET A 355 -6.34 -8.20 20.30
CA MET A 355 -7.54 -8.13 21.12
C MET A 355 -8.87 -8.09 20.35
N PRO A 356 -9.02 -7.32 19.26
CA PRO A 356 -10.25 -7.34 18.47
C PRO A 356 -10.56 -8.73 17.89
N GLN A 357 -9.54 -9.45 17.40
CA GLN A 357 -9.71 -10.82 16.89
C GLN A 357 -10.00 -11.80 18.02
N TYR A 358 -9.38 -11.63 19.19
CA TYR A 358 -9.65 -12.43 20.37
C TYR A 358 -11.12 -12.31 20.79
N GLN A 359 -11.69 -11.11 20.82
CA GLN A 359 -13.10 -10.90 21.17
C GLN A 359 -14.06 -11.63 20.23
N VAL A 360 -13.76 -11.65 18.92
CA VAL A 360 -14.56 -12.41 17.95
C VAL A 360 -14.39 -13.92 18.16
N LEU A 361 -13.17 -14.39 18.43
CA LEU A 361 -12.92 -15.80 18.75
C LEU A 361 -13.69 -16.24 19.99
N GLU A 362 -13.73 -15.44 21.05
CA GLU A 362 -14.48 -15.75 22.28
C GLU A 362 -15.98 -15.85 22.02
N GLN A 363 -16.57 -14.94 21.23
CA GLN A 363 -17.98 -15.00 20.86
C GLN A 363 -18.30 -16.28 20.07
N LEU A 364 -17.45 -16.63 19.10
CA LEU A 364 -17.60 -17.85 18.31
C LEU A 364 -17.42 -19.10 19.19
N TRP A 365 -16.46 -19.08 20.12
CA TRP A 365 -16.20 -20.20 21.03
C TRP A 365 -17.37 -20.41 21.99
N GLN A 366 -17.95 -19.34 22.56
CA GLN A 366 -19.15 -19.44 23.39
C GLN A 366 -20.33 -20.01 22.61
N ALA A 367 -20.55 -19.56 21.37
CA ALA A 367 -21.60 -20.08 20.50
C ALA A 367 -21.37 -21.56 20.13
N ALA A 368 -20.12 -21.96 19.89
CA ALA A 368 -19.76 -23.35 19.58
C ALA A 368 -20.03 -24.30 20.75
N ASN A 369 -19.87 -23.83 21.98
CA ASN A 369 -20.07 -24.63 23.20
C ASN A 369 -21.48 -24.51 23.80
N THR A 370 -22.36 -23.72 23.18
CA THR A 370 -23.76 -23.60 23.62
C THR A 370 -24.62 -24.66 22.93
N GLY A 371 -25.22 -25.55 23.73
CA GLY A 371 -26.12 -26.59 23.22
C GLY A 371 -25.40 -27.56 22.26
N ASP A 372 -25.96 -27.74 21.06
CA ASP A 372 -25.36 -28.53 19.99
C ASP A 372 -24.38 -27.73 19.10
N GLY A 373 -24.15 -26.45 19.41
CA GLY A 373 -23.32 -25.53 18.63
C GLY A 373 -24.06 -24.79 17.53
N SER A 374 -25.38 -25.01 17.36
CA SER A 374 -26.20 -24.35 16.34
C SER A 374 -26.22 -22.82 16.44
N ALA A 375 -25.94 -22.26 17.62
CA ALA A 375 -25.80 -20.83 17.83
C ALA A 375 -24.72 -20.19 16.94
N LEU A 376 -23.73 -20.96 16.47
CA LEU A 376 -22.72 -20.50 15.50
C LEU A 376 -23.34 -19.96 14.21
N ARG A 377 -24.47 -20.50 13.75
CA ARG A 377 -25.14 -20.10 12.51
C ARG A 377 -26.00 -18.84 12.66
N SER A 378 -25.85 -18.08 13.74
CA SER A 378 -26.58 -16.83 13.92
C SER A 378 -26.09 -15.74 12.96
N GLU A 379 -27.04 -14.92 12.47
CA GLU A 379 -26.78 -13.75 11.60
C GLU A 379 -25.70 -12.82 12.17
N GLN A 380 -25.67 -12.68 13.50
CA GLN A 380 -24.71 -11.81 14.20
C GLN A 380 -23.27 -12.29 14.10
N LEU A 381 -23.03 -13.60 13.93
CA LEU A 381 -21.69 -14.20 13.92
C LEU A 381 -21.14 -14.42 12.50
N ARG A 382 -22.01 -14.39 11.48
CA ARG A 382 -21.63 -14.64 10.09
C ARG A 382 -20.56 -13.67 9.58
N LEU A 383 -20.83 -12.36 9.65
CA LEU A 383 -19.87 -11.33 9.19
C LEU A 383 -18.61 -11.25 10.06
N PRO A 384 -18.69 -11.31 11.40
CA PRO A 384 -17.51 -11.41 12.26
C PRO A 384 -16.61 -12.61 11.93
N LEU A 385 -17.17 -13.79 11.67
CA LEU A 385 -16.40 -14.98 11.27
C LEU A 385 -15.67 -14.76 9.94
N ILE A 386 -16.37 -14.25 8.92
CA ILE A 386 -15.76 -13.90 7.63
C ILE A 386 -14.61 -12.92 7.84
N GLY A 387 -14.85 -11.87 8.63
CA GLY A 387 -13.86 -10.85 8.97
C GLY A 387 -12.63 -11.43 9.65
N LEU A 388 -12.82 -12.23 10.70
CA LEU A 388 -11.76 -12.90 11.44
C LEU A 388 -10.88 -13.75 10.52
N CYS A 389 -11.47 -14.55 9.63
CA CYS A 389 -10.71 -15.35 8.67
C CYS A 389 -9.88 -14.46 7.71
N ARG A 390 -10.40 -13.30 7.30
CA ARG A 390 -9.65 -12.36 6.45
C ARG A 390 -8.49 -11.71 7.20
N ASP A 391 -8.70 -11.35 8.46
CA ASP A 391 -7.70 -10.73 9.33
C ASP A 391 -6.55 -11.69 9.59
N LEU A 392 -6.88 -12.88 10.09
CA LEU A 392 -5.89 -13.91 10.42
C LEU A 392 -5.13 -14.38 9.18
N ARG A 393 -5.77 -14.42 8.01
CA ARG A 393 -5.06 -14.70 6.75
C ARG A 393 -4.03 -13.61 6.43
N GLY A 394 -4.38 -12.34 6.58
CA GLY A 394 -3.45 -11.23 6.36
C GLY A 394 -2.28 -11.28 7.35
N ILE A 395 -2.58 -11.41 8.65
CA ILE A 395 -1.56 -11.50 9.71
C ILE A 395 -0.64 -12.71 9.48
N CYS A 396 -1.21 -13.88 9.16
CA CYS A 396 -0.44 -15.06 8.82
C CYS A 396 0.41 -14.83 7.57
N GLN A 397 -0.07 -14.08 6.57
CA GLN A 397 0.74 -13.74 5.40
C GLN A 397 1.99 -12.95 5.76
N ALA A 398 1.92 -12.10 6.78
CA ALA A 398 3.04 -11.30 7.26
C ALA A 398 4.09 -12.11 8.07
N CYS A 399 3.74 -13.29 8.58
CA CYS A 399 4.71 -14.18 9.23
C CYS A 399 5.68 -14.75 8.18
N VAL A 400 6.85 -14.14 8.04
CA VAL A 400 7.90 -14.55 7.08
C VAL A 400 9.06 -15.31 7.71
N SER A 401 9.17 -15.32 9.04
CA SER A 401 10.19 -16.07 9.79
C SER A 401 9.57 -17.05 10.78
N HIS A 402 10.41 -17.98 11.26
CA HIS A 402 10.08 -18.93 12.32
C HIS A 402 9.50 -18.25 13.56
N ASP A 403 10.14 -17.19 14.05
CA ASP A 403 9.75 -16.55 15.31
C ASP A 403 8.38 -15.87 15.19
N MET A 404 8.14 -15.18 14.08
CA MET A 404 6.85 -14.53 13.79
C MET A 404 5.72 -15.55 13.68
N TYR A 405 5.97 -16.66 12.98
CA TYR A 405 5.01 -17.75 12.87
C TYR A 405 4.75 -18.40 14.23
N THR A 406 5.79 -18.62 15.03
CA THR A 406 5.68 -19.24 16.36
C THR A 406 4.79 -18.44 17.30
N ILE A 407 4.88 -17.10 17.29
CA ILE A 407 3.98 -16.24 18.07
C ILE A 407 2.51 -16.48 17.68
N LEU A 408 2.20 -16.43 16.37
CA LEU A 408 0.84 -16.65 15.87
C LEU A 408 0.36 -18.09 16.13
N PHE A 409 1.23 -19.08 15.93
CA PHE A 409 0.95 -20.48 16.17
C PHE A 409 0.57 -20.72 17.62
N ASN A 410 1.38 -20.25 18.58
CA ASN A 410 1.09 -20.41 20.00
C ASN A 410 -0.21 -19.70 20.41
N TRP A 411 -0.53 -18.56 19.79
CA TRP A 411 -1.77 -17.84 20.07
C TRP A 411 -3.02 -18.59 19.57
N LEU A 412 -2.97 -19.25 18.41
CA LEU A 412 -4.10 -20.00 17.83
C LEU A 412 -4.20 -21.44 18.34
N VAL A 413 -3.07 -22.12 18.38
CA VAL A 413 -2.92 -23.54 18.73
C VAL A 413 -2.42 -23.62 20.18
N ASP A 414 -3.16 -22.95 21.05
CA ASP A 414 -2.82 -22.80 22.46
C ASP A 414 -2.77 -24.18 23.15
N ASN A 415 -1.84 -24.29 24.11
CA ASN A 415 -1.26 -25.49 24.74
C ASN A 415 -1.99 -26.85 24.57
N PRO A 416 -1.35 -27.91 24.02
CA PRO A 416 -1.93 -29.27 23.93
C PRO A 416 -2.30 -29.91 25.27
N LYS A 417 -1.81 -29.36 26.40
CA LYS A 417 -2.18 -29.79 27.76
C LYS A 417 -3.55 -29.25 28.21
N GLN A 418 -4.10 -28.25 27.52
CA GLN A 418 -5.45 -27.71 27.75
C GLN A 418 -6.23 -27.63 26.42
N PRO A 419 -6.60 -28.79 25.82
CA PRO A 419 -7.25 -28.85 24.51
C PRO A 419 -8.52 -27.99 24.39
N GLN A 420 -9.22 -27.77 25.50
CA GLN A 420 -10.41 -26.92 25.59
C GLN A 420 -10.16 -25.44 25.23
N ASN A 421 -8.90 -24.97 25.29
CA ASN A 421 -8.51 -23.59 25.03
C ASN A 421 -7.90 -23.39 23.62
N CYS A 422 -7.93 -24.42 22.77
CA CYS A 422 -7.35 -24.37 21.43
C CYS A 422 -8.26 -23.59 20.48
N LYS A 423 -7.93 -22.31 20.24
CA LYS A 423 -8.78 -21.35 19.49
C LYS A 423 -9.04 -21.78 18.05
N ILE A 424 -8.09 -22.49 17.42
CA ILE A 424 -8.24 -22.97 16.03
C ILE A 424 -9.39 -23.99 15.87
N THR A 425 -9.83 -24.65 16.94
CA THR A 425 -10.91 -25.65 16.88
C THR A 425 -12.23 -25.03 16.45
N VAL A 426 -12.44 -23.73 16.72
CA VAL A 426 -13.65 -22.99 16.34
C VAL A 426 -13.90 -23.01 14.84
N PHE A 427 -12.85 -23.09 14.02
CA PHE A 427 -12.99 -23.13 12.56
C PHE A 427 -13.56 -24.47 12.08
N SER A 428 -13.17 -25.58 12.71
CA SER A 428 -13.77 -26.90 12.42
C SER A 428 -15.24 -26.95 12.85
N ALA A 429 -15.57 -26.36 14.01
CA ALA A 429 -16.95 -26.24 14.48
C ALA A 429 -17.78 -25.36 13.54
N ALA A 430 -17.25 -24.21 13.11
CA ALA A 430 -17.93 -23.33 12.17
C ALA A 430 -18.24 -24.02 10.83
N LEU A 431 -17.31 -24.84 10.29
CA LEU A 431 -17.54 -25.59 9.05
C LEU A 431 -18.68 -26.60 9.17
N ASN A 432 -18.93 -27.18 10.35
CA ASN A 432 -20.09 -28.06 10.56
C ASN A 432 -21.43 -27.34 10.38
N PHE A 433 -21.46 -26.02 10.60
CA PHE A 433 -22.68 -25.21 10.52
C PHE A 433 -22.74 -24.27 9.31
N TYR A 434 -21.62 -23.95 8.65
CA TYR A 434 -21.58 -23.05 7.50
C TYR A 434 -21.12 -23.72 6.19
N TRP A 435 -21.03 -25.06 6.15
CA TRP A 435 -20.52 -25.81 4.98
C TRP A 435 -21.18 -25.46 3.64
N ASP A 436 -22.44 -25.02 3.66
CA ASP A 436 -23.25 -24.63 2.51
C ASP A 436 -23.19 -23.13 2.18
N ASP A 437 -22.39 -22.34 2.89
CA ASP A 437 -22.19 -20.91 2.65
C ASP A 437 -20.77 -20.65 2.08
N PRO A 438 -20.63 -20.47 0.75
CA PRO A 438 -19.35 -20.18 0.11
C PRO A 438 -18.68 -18.89 0.58
N GLU A 439 -19.44 -17.90 1.05
CA GLU A 439 -18.87 -16.63 1.52
C GLU A 439 -18.16 -16.79 2.86
N VAL A 440 -18.56 -17.77 3.67
CA VAL A 440 -17.91 -18.14 4.94
C VAL A 440 -16.81 -19.18 4.72
N THR A 441 -17.11 -20.26 4.00
CA THR A 441 -16.19 -21.40 3.82
C THR A 441 -14.94 -21.02 3.04
N THR A 442 -15.08 -20.23 1.97
CA THR A 442 -13.92 -19.82 1.15
C THR A 442 -12.85 -19.06 1.93
N PRO A 443 -13.15 -17.96 2.67
CA PRO A 443 -12.13 -17.27 3.45
C PRO A 443 -11.58 -18.10 4.61
N LEU A 444 -12.40 -18.95 5.25
CA LEU A 444 -11.94 -19.84 6.31
C LEU A 444 -10.93 -20.85 5.78
N LEU A 445 -11.27 -21.58 4.71
CA LEU A 445 -10.37 -22.57 4.11
C LEU A 445 -9.09 -21.92 3.57
N LYS A 446 -9.18 -20.72 2.96
CA LYS A 446 -8.00 -19.97 2.51
C LYS A 446 -7.10 -19.48 3.64
N PHE A 447 -7.68 -19.14 4.80
CA PHE A 447 -6.90 -18.81 5.98
C PHE A 447 -6.13 -20.04 6.46
N VAL A 448 -6.82 -21.18 6.60
CA VAL A 448 -6.17 -22.41 7.10
C VAL A 448 -5.12 -22.91 6.11
N ALA A 449 -5.39 -22.85 4.80
CA ALA A 449 -4.42 -23.17 3.74
C ALA A 449 -3.15 -22.30 3.84
N GLU A 450 -3.29 -21.01 4.15
CA GLU A 450 -2.13 -20.14 4.43
C GLU A 450 -1.45 -20.55 5.74
N PHE A 451 -2.20 -20.80 6.81
CA PHE A 451 -1.67 -21.12 8.14
C PHE A 451 -0.80 -22.38 8.18
N VAL A 452 -1.11 -23.37 7.34
CA VAL A 452 -0.34 -24.61 7.21
C VAL A 452 0.76 -24.53 6.15
N TYR A 453 0.86 -23.42 5.40
CA TYR A 453 1.82 -23.28 4.31
C TYR A 453 3.20 -22.90 4.83
N ASN A 454 4.18 -23.80 4.66
CA ASN A 454 5.58 -23.58 5.03
C ASN A 454 6.36 -22.76 3.99
N LYS A 455 5.86 -21.58 3.64
CA LYS A 455 6.57 -20.66 2.75
C LYS A 455 7.86 -20.17 3.40
N ALA A 456 8.94 -20.16 2.62
CA ALA A 456 10.27 -19.69 3.05
C ALA A 456 10.77 -20.34 4.37
N GLN A 457 10.42 -21.61 4.64
CA GLN A 457 10.85 -22.35 5.84
C GLN A 457 10.42 -21.69 7.17
N ARG A 458 9.31 -20.94 7.17
CA ARG A 458 8.79 -20.27 8.38
C ARG A 458 8.21 -21.23 9.42
N ILE A 459 7.83 -22.44 9.03
CA ILE A 459 7.31 -23.49 9.93
C ILE A 459 8.47 -24.47 10.15
N ASN A 460 9.24 -24.23 11.20
CA ASN A 460 10.41 -25.03 11.53
C ASN A 460 10.40 -25.37 13.02
N PHE A 461 9.60 -26.37 13.40
CA PHE A 461 9.52 -26.79 14.80
C PHE A 461 10.72 -27.65 15.20
N ASP A 462 11.08 -27.59 16.49
CA ASP A 462 12.07 -28.51 17.06
C ASP A 462 11.65 -29.98 16.84
N GLN A 463 12.59 -30.88 16.58
CA GLN A 463 12.31 -32.28 16.29
C GLN A 463 11.63 -33.01 17.47
N ASN A 464 11.83 -32.53 18.70
CA ASN A 464 11.18 -33.06 19.90
C ASN A 464 9.85 -32.37 20.21
N SER A 465 9.46 -31.36 19.44
CA SER A 465 8.23 -30.62 19.64
C SER A 465 7.02 -31.35 19.05
N PRO A 466 5.90 -31.47 19.79
CA PRO A 466 4.65 -32.00 19.23
C PRO A 466 3.96 -31.01 18.27
N ASN A 467 4.46 -29.79 18.11
CA ASN A 467 3.77 -28.70 17.41
C ASN A 467 3.43 -29.03 15.94
N GLY A 468 4.32 -29.73 15.24
CA GLY A 468 4.04 -30.19 13.87
C GLY A 468 2.86 -31.14 13.79
N ILE A 469 2.81 -32.10 14.71
CA ILE A 469 1.70 -33.06 14.83
C ILE A 469 0.41 -32.33 15.20
N LEU A 470 0.47 -31.36 16.12
CA LEU A 470 -0.70 -30.56 16.51
C LEU A 470 -1.25 -29.74 15.34
N LEU A 471 -0.37 -29.04 14.61
CA LEU A 471 -0.75 -28.28 13.43
C LEU A 471 -1.44 -29.18 12.40
N PHE A 472 -0.83 -30.32 12.07
CA PHE A 472 -1.38 -31.26 11.11
C PHE A 472 -2.72 -31.85 11.59
N ARG A 473 -2.85 -32.18 12.88
CA ARG A 473 -4.08 -32.71 13.48
C ARG A 473 -5.23 -31.71 13.36
N GLU A 474 -5.02 -30.44 13.74
CA GLU A 474 -6.07 -29.43 13.68
C GLU A 474 -6.43 -29.08 12.22
N ALA A 475 -5.45 -29.01 11.32
CA ALA A 475 -5.69 -28.83 9.89
C ALA A 475 -6.50 -29.99 9.30
N SER A 476 -6.19 -31.24 9.70
CA SER A 476 -6.91 -32.43 9.26
C SER A 476 -8.37 -32.44 9.73
N LYS A 477 -8.64 -32.03 10.98
CA LYS A 477 -10.02 -31.90 11.49
C LYS A 477 -10.84 -30.90 10.66
N ILE A 478 -10.26 -29.76 10.31
CA ILE A 478 -10.91 -28.73 9.50
C ILE A 478 -11.19 -29.27 8.08
N LEU A 479 -10.19 -29.92 7.47
CA LEU A 479 -10.32 -30.56 6.15
C LEU A 479 -11.45 -31.59 6.14
N VAL A 480 -11.47 -32.48 7.14
CA VAL A 480 -12.46 -33.56 7.25
C VAL A 480 -13.86 -32.99 7.50
N ALA A 481 -14.00 -32.00 8.38
CA ALA A 481 -15.28 -31.37 8.71
C ALA A 481 -15.98 -30.81 7.45
N TYR A 482 -15.27 -30.07 6.59
CA TYR A 482 -15.85 -29.57 5.35
C TYR A 482 -16.09 -30.68 4.32
N SER A 483 -15.10 -31.56 4.13
CA SER A 483 -15.15 -32.59 3.08
C SER A 483 -16.27 -33.60 3.31
N GLN A 484 -16.50 -34.03 4.55
CA GLN A 484 -17.60 -34.94 4.90
C GLN A 484 -18.97 -34.33 4.58
N ARG A 485 -19.17 -33.03 4.89
CA ARG A 485 -20.40 -32.31 4.56
C ARG A 485 -20.61 -32.19 3.05
N MET A 486 -19.55 -31.89 2.30
CA MET A 486 -19.61 -31.85 0.83
C MET A 486 -19.94 -33.22 0.21
N LEU A 487 -19.34 -34.30 0.72
CA LEU A 487 -19.66 -35.66 0.27
C LEU A 487 -21.12 -36.03 0.58
N GLN A 488 -21.62 -35.69 1.77
CA GLN A 488 -23.02 -35.91 2.14
C GLN A 488 -23.98 -35.09 1.26
N ARG A 489 -23.61 -33.84 0.93
CA ARG A 489 -24.37 -33.00 0.00
C ARG A 489 -24.44 -33.65 -1.38
N GLU A 490 -23.33 -34.15 -1.91
CA GLU A 490 -23.30 -34.82 -3.23
C GLU A 490 -24.29 -35.99 -3.30
N GLN A 491 -24.40 -36.76 -2.21
CA GLN A 491 -25.30 -37.91 -2.14
C GLN A 491 -26.77 -37.52 -1.98
N SER A 492 -27.06 -36.43 -1.27
CA SER A 492 -28.43 -36.05 -0.89
C SER A 492 -29.04 -34.97 -1.78
N GLN A 493 -28.24 -34.06 -2.32
CA GLN A 493 -28.65 -32.87 -3.08
C GLN A 493 -27.60 -32.53 -4.17
N PRO A 494 -27.53 -33.29 -5.27
CA PRO A 494 -26.51 -33.11 -6.31
C PRO A 494 -26.75 -31.92 -7.25
N VAL A 495 -27.81 -31.14 -7.03
CA VAL A 495 -28.17 -29.98 -7.86
C VAL A 495 -27.60 -28.71 -7.24
N TYR A 496 -26.90 -27.92 -8.05
CA TYR A 496 -26.24 -26.67 -7.65
C TYR A 496 -26.79 -25.50 -8.47
N LYS A 497 -26.93 -24.33 -7.86
CA LYS A 497 -27.30 -23.09 -8.57
C LYS A 497 -26.08 -22.50 -9.27
N ASP A 498 -24.95 -22.45 -8.57
CA ASP A 498 -23.63 -22.10 -9.09
C ASP A 498 -22.64 -23.16 -8.62
N ILE A 499 -22.43 -24.19 -9.45
CA ILE A 499 -21.54 -25.32 -9.11
C ILE A 499 -20.09 -24.88 -8.85
N TYR A 500 -19.64 -23.80 -9.48
CA TYR A 500 -18.29 -23.30 -9.24
C TYR A 500 -18.18 -22.72 -7.83
N ARG A 501 -19.09 -21.83 -7.44
CA ARG A 501 -19.07 -21.20 -6.11
C ARG A 501 -19.39 -22.20 -4.99
N GLU A 502 -20.37 -23.07 -5.21
CA GLU A 502 -20.92 -23.95 -4.18
C GLU A 502 -20.14 -25.26 -3.97
N LYS A 503 -19.35 -25.70 -4.96
CA LYS A 503 -18.60 -26.96 -4.91
C LYS A 503 -17.12 -26.76 -5.25
N TYR A 504 -16.82 -26.40 -6.49
CA TYR A 504 -15.43 -26.45 -6.98
C TYR A 504 -14.51 -25.46 -6.27
N LYS A 505 -15.00 -24.28 -5.89
CA LYS A 505 -14.20 -23.27 -5.19
C LYS A 505 -13.72 -23.76 -3.83
N GLY A 506 -14.62 -24.34 -3.03
CA GLY A 506 -14.31 -24.86 -1.70
C GLY A 506 -13.40 -26.08 -1.78
N ILE A 507 -13.69 -27.03 -2.68
CA ILE A 507 -12.83 -28.20 -2.95
C ILE A 507 -11.42 -27.75 -3.36
N GLY A 508 -11.30 -26.77 -4.24
CA GLY A 508 -9.99 -26.21 -4.62
C GLY A 508 -9.20 -25.67 -3.43
N CYS A 509 -9.87 -24.97 -2.49
CA CYS A 509 -9.21 -24.48 -1.27
C CYS A 509 -8.81 -25.62 -0.33
N VAL A 510 -9.61 -26.69 -0.23
CA VAL A 510 -9.26 -27.88 0.56
C VAL A 510 -8.07 -28.63 -0.03
N LEU A 511 -8.02 -28.80 -1.35
CA LEU A 511 -6.90 -29.44 -2.03
C LEU A 511 -5.61 -28.63 -1.84
N GLU A 512 -5.69 -27.30 -1.88
CA GLU A 512 -4.57 -26.41 -1.56
C GLU A 512 -4.11 -26.58 -0.10
N LEU A 513 -5.05 -26.57 0.86
CA LEU A 513 -4.78 -26.83 2.28
C LEU A 513 -4.08 -28.19 2.46
N PHE A 514 -4.62 -29.24 1.84
CA PHE A 514 -4.08 -30.59 1.95
C PHE A 514 -2.67 -30.68 1.38
N SER A 515 -2.45 -30.12 0.19
CA SER A 515 -1.14 -30.04 -0.44
C SER A 515 -0.13 -29.31 0.45
N ASN A 516 -0.50 -28.15 1.00
CA ASN A 516 0.37 -27.37 1.88
C ASN A 516 0.69 -28.13 3.18
N ALA A 517 -0.26 -28.91 3.71
CA ALA A 517 -0.06 -29.72 4.91
C ALA A 517 0.88 -30.91 4.68
N LEU A 518 0.78 -31.58 3.52
CA LEU A 518 1.63 -32.73 3.18
C LEU A 518 3.06 -32.31 2.81
N HIS A 519 3.21 -31.25 2.03
CA HIS A 519 4.52 -30.76 1.57
C HIS A 519 5.24 -29.86 2.58
N GLY A 520 4.63 -29.63 3.74
CA GLY A 520 5.10 -28.66 4.72
C GLY A 520 6.41 -29.04 5.45
N ASN A 521 6.81 -30.31 5.43
CA ASN A 521 8.02 -30.84 6.10
C ASN A 521 8.14 -30.55 7.62
N TYR A 522 7.04 -30.20 8.29
CA TYR A 522 7.02 -29.94 9.74
C TYR A 522 6.41 -31.08 10.56
N THR A 523 5.91 -32.14 9.90
CA THR A 523 5.30 -33.31 10.56
C THR A 523 5.96 -34.58 10.04
N ASN A 524 6.45 -35.42 10.95
CA ASN A 524 6.92 -36.76 10.59
C ASN A 524 5.70 -37.69 10.47
N PHE A 525 5.37 -38.14 9.27
CA PHE A 525 4.20 -39.01 9.07
C PHE A 525 4.41 -40.44 9.58
N GLY A 526 5.66 -40.86 9.82
CA GLY A 526 5.96 -42.20 10.34
C GLY A 526 5.48 -42.46 11.77
N VAL A 527 4.98 -41.44 12.47
CA VAL A 527 4.36 -41.60 13.81
C VAL A 527 2.85 -41.84 13.76
N PHE A 528 2.21 -41.75 12.58
CA PHE A 528 0.78 -42.07 12.45
C PHE A 528 0.58 -43.57 12.16
N GLU A 529 -0.53 -44.11 12.65
CA GLU A 529 -0.98 -45.46 12.33
C GLU A 529 -1.30 -45.56 10.83
N LEU A 530 -0.84 -46.65 10.19
CA LEU A 530 -0.95 -46.89 8.74
C LEU A 530 -2.36 -47.28 8.29
#